data_AF-A0A8J6ZZX3-F1
#
_entry.id   AF-A0A8J6ZZX3-F1
#
_cell.length_a   1.000
_cell.length_b   1.000
_cell.length_c   1.000
_cell.angle_alpha   90.00
_cell.angle_beta   90.00
_cell.angle_gamma   90.00
#
_symmetry.space_group_name_H-M   'P 1'
#
loop_
_entity.id
_entity.type
_entity.pdbx_description
1 polymer ?
#
loop_
_entity_poly.entity_id
_entity_poly.type
_entity_poly.pdbx_seq_one_letter_code
_entity_poly.pdbx_strand_id
1 'polypeptide(L)'
;MRQLGLFDTNIMPRTEAFEITKNNLKSLLSTGIYTKIACAYSGGKDSTTVLTLLAHLVETKQIPLLPQDVHILFADTRLELPPLYINAMKLLGLLRDRCFNTQVVQASLDDRYLVYILGRGVPPPSNTFRWCTSKIKIIPMMKALDTLRTDLAPHEKLLMLTGVRVGESAARDQRISTSCSKSKAECGQGWLQNETAPQTDTYAPILPKNWV
;
A
#
# COMPACT_ATOMS: atom_id res chain seq x y z
N MET A 1 -18.72 -21.50 12.33
CA MET A 1 -17.88 -20.33 12.02
C MET A 1 -17.26 -19.88 13.34
N ARG A 2 -15.95 -20.09 13.55
CA ARG A 2 -15.32 -19.91 14.87
C ARG A 2 -14.98 -18.43 15.07
N GLN A 3 -15.57 -17.80 16.08
CA GLN A 3 -15.22 -16.46 16.52
C GLN A 3 -13.85 -16.56 17.18
N LEU A 4 -12.83 -15.96 16.58
CA LEU A 4 -11.48 -15.98 17.13
C LEU A 4 -11.50 -15.23 18.48
N GLY A 5 -11.06 -15.90 19.54
CA GLY A 5 -11.06 -15.38 20.90
C GLY A 5 -9.83 -14.53 21.17
N LEU A 6 -9.87 -13.74 22.26
CA LEU A 6 -8.76 -12.89 22.72
C LEU A 6 -7.44 -13.64 23.00
N PHE A 7 -7.47 -14.98 23.00
CA PHE A 7 -6.38 -15.89 23.35
C PHE A 7 -6.12 -16.97 22.30
N ASP A 8 -6.51 -16.76 21.03
CA ASP A 8 -6.16 -17.74 19.98
C ASP A 8 -4.64 -17.87 19.86
N THR A 9 -4.14 -19.07 20.15
CA THR A 9 -2.73 -19.40 20.38
C THR A 9 -1.88 -19.51 19.11
N ASN A 10 -2.46 -19.22 17.95
CA ASN A 10 -1.76 -19.24 16.67
C ASN A 10 -1.20 -17.88 16.28
N ILE A 11 -1.02 -16.93 17.21
CA ILE A 11 -0.46 -15.62 16.85
C ILE A 11 1.02 -15.74 16.54
N MET A 12 1.42 -15.36 15.32
CA MET A 12 2.83 -15.32 14.91
C MET A 12 3.54 -14.23 15.71
N PRO A 13 4.65 -14.53 16.39
CA PRO A 13 5.45 -13.52 17.07
C PRO A 13 5.88 -12.43 16.09
N ARG A 14 5.85 -11.16 16.54
CA ARG A 14 6.26 -10.01 15.74
C ARG A 14 7.66 -10.16 15.11
N THR A 15 8.58 -10.81 15.82
CA THR A 15 9.95 -11.07 15.34
C THR A 15 9.95 -12.05 14.16
N GLU A 16 9.15 -13.11 14.23
CA GLU A 16 9.02 -14.07 13.14
C GLU A 16 8.35 -13.44 11.92
N ALA A 17 7.27 -12.68 12.15
CA ALA A 17 6.60 -11.90 11.10
C ALA A 17 7.56 -10.93 10.39
N PHE A 18 8.39 -10.22 11.16
CA PHE A 18 9.42 -9.33 10.63
C PHE A 18 10.44 -10.08 9.75
N GLU A 19 10.96 -11.22 10.23
CA GLU A 19 11.95 -12.02 9.50
C GLU A 19 11.38 -12.58 8.20
N ILE A 20 10.14 -13.09 8.23
CA ILE A 20 9.46 -13.61 7.03
C ILE A 20 9.29 -12.49 6.00
N THR A 21 8.80 -11.33 6.40
CA THR A 21 8.59 -10.21 5.48
C THR A 21 9.91 -9.69 4.91
N LYS A 22 10.95 -9.58 5.74
CA LYS A 22 12.31 -9.23 5.29
C LYS A 22 12.83 -10.21 4.25
N ASN A 23 12.75 -11.51 4.53
CA ASN A 23 13.26 -12.55 3.63
C ASN A 23 12.49 -12.58 2.30
N ASN A 24 11.16 -12.39 2.33
CA ASN A 24 10.35 -12.29 1.12
C ASN A 24 10.73 -11.07 0.29
N LEU A 25 10.82 -9.88 0.89
CA LEU A 25 11.24 -8.67 0.18
C LEU A 25 12.65 -8.82 -0.40
N LYS A 26 13.58 -9.38 0.36
CA LYS A 26 14.95 -9.64 -0.12
C LYS A 26 14.96 -10.61 -1.30
N SER A 27 14.16 -11.68 -1.24
CA SER A 27 13.99 -12.64 -2.34
C SER A 27 13.45 -11.97 -3.59
N LEU A 28 12.37 -11.19 -3.47
CA LEU A 28 11.78 -10.44 -4.58
C LEU A 28 12.80 -9.47 -5.21
N LEU A 29 13.48 -8.67 -4.40
CA LEU A 29 14.48 -7.71 -4.90
C LEU A 29 15.69 -8.40 -5.55
N SER A 30 16.08 -9.58 -5.06
CA SER A 30 17.21 -10.33 -5.63
C SER A 30 16.96 -10.86 -7.05
N THR A 31 15.71 -10.87 -7.52
CA THR A 31 15.38 -11.21 -8.91
C THR A 31 15.91 -10.20 -9.91
N GLY A 32 16.24 -8.97 -9.48
CA GLY A 32 16.65 -7.88 -10.37
C GLY A 32 15.52 -7.25 -11.18
N ILE A 33 14.31 -7.82 -11.13
CA ILE A 33 13.13 -7.30 -11.84
C ILE A 33 12.62 -6.01 -11.16
N TYR A 34 12.68 -5.97 -9.82
CA TYR A 34 12.18 -4.85 -9.03
C TYR A 34 13.33 -3.94 -8.59
N THR A 35 13.55 -2.86 -9.32
CA THR A 35 14.57 -1.85 -8.98
C THR A 35 14.01 -0.66 -8.22
N LYS A 36 12.68 -0.43 -8.30
CA LYS A 36 11.97 0.61 -7.55
C LYS A 36 10.80 0.03 -6.77
N ILE A 37 10.52 0.61 -5.61
CA ILE A 37 9.35 0.30 -4.78
C ILE A 37 8.43 1.51 -4.69
N ALA A 38 7.12 1.31 -4.86
CA ALA A 38 6.09 2.27 -4.48
C ALA A 38 5.37 1.80 -3.21
N CYS A 39 5.35 2.59 -2.14
CA CYS A 39 4.62 2.28 -0.91
C CYS A 39 3.33 3.11 -0.83
N ALA A 40 2.18 2.45 -0.92
CA ALA A 40 0.88 3.10 -0.75
C ALA A 40 0.63 3.44 0.72
N TYR A 41 0.59 4.74 1.04
CA TYR A 41 0.43 5.25 2.39
C TYR A 41 -0.89 6.00 2.55
N SER A 42 -1.67 5.66 3.59
CA SER A 42 -2.97 6.29 3.85
C SER A 42 -3.01 7.10 5.15
N GLY A 43 -1.94 7.10 5.94
CA GLY A 43 -1.93 7.66 7.30
C GLY A 43 -2.58 6.76 8.36
N GLY A 44 -3.12 5.60 7.95
CA GLY A 44 -3.69 4.62 8.87
C GLY A 44 -2.66 3.64 9.43
N LYS A 45 -3.00 2.94 10.54
CA LYS A 45 -2.11 2.03 11.27
C LYS A 45 -1.36 1.04 10.38
N ASP A 46 -2.05 0.32 9.49
CA ASP A 46 -1.45 -0.77 8.72
C ASP A 46 -0.47 -0.23 7.69
N SER A 47 -0.85 0.85 7.00
CA SER A 47 0.03 1.52 6.04
C SER A 47 1.23 2.18 6.73
N THR A 48 1.06 2.69 7.95
CA THR A 48 2.17 3.20 8.77
C THR A 48 3.11 2.06 9.14
N THR A 49 2.61 0.91 9.57
CA THR A 49 3.42 -0.27 9.88
C THR A 49 4.26 -0.71 8.68
N VAL A 50 3.65 -0.83 7.50
CA VAL A 50 4.37 -1.17 6.25
C VAL A 50 5.44 -0.13 5.94
N LEU A 51 5.09 1.15 6.00
CA LEU A 51 6.02 2.25 5.72
C LEU A 51 7.22 2.26 6.68
N THR A 52 6.97 2.13 7.98
CA THR A 52 8.04 2.13 8.99
C THR A 52 8.91 0.89 8.91
N LEU A 53 8.31 -0.27 8.58
CA LEU A 53 9.06 -1.51 8.34
C LEU A 53 9.97 -1.37 7.13
N LEU A 54 9.44 -0.89 6.00
CA LEU A 54 10.19 -0.66 4.78
C LEU A 54 11.36 0.30 5.02
N ALA A 55 11.07 1.46 5.62
CA ALA A 55 12.10 2.46 5.92
C ALA A 55 13.21 1.87 6.80
N HIS A 56 12.85 1.14 7.86
CA HIS A 56 13.81 0.47 8.73
C HIS A 56 14.69 -0.55 7.96
N LEU A 57 14.09 -1.40 7.13
CA LEU A 57 14.84 -2.41 6.37
C LEU A 57 15.82 -1.78 5.37
N VAL A 58 15.43 -0.67 4.74
CA VAL A 58 16.28 0.10 3.82
C VAL A 58 17.41 0.80 4.57
N GLU A 59 17.10 1.55 5.63
CA GLU A 59 18.08 2.31 6.41
C GLU A 59 19.12 1.40 7.08
N THR A 60 18.70 0.22 7.55
CA THR A 60 19.59 -0.78 8.16
C THR A 60 20.25 -1.70 7.13
N LYS A 61 20.05 -1.47 5.82
CA LYS A 61 20.62 -2.25 4.72
C LYS A 61 20.30 -3.74 4.79
N GLN A 62 19.14 -4.09 5.36
CA GLN A 62 18.66 -5.46 5.45
C GLN A 62 18.05 -5.96 4.14
N ILE A 63 17.72 -5.04 3.23
CA ILE A 63 17.33 -5.32 1.84
C ILE A 63 18.19 -4.50 0.87
N PRO A 64 18.45 -5.00 -0.36
CA PRO A 64 19.35 -4.35 -1.32
C PRO A 64 18.62 -3.23 -2.08
N LEU A 65 18.20 -2.18 -1.37
CA LEU A 65 17.48 -1.04 -1.94
C LEU A 65 17.97 0.25 -1.27
N LEU A 66 18.08 1.34 -2.04
CA LEU A 66 18.45 2.64 -1.50
C LEU A 66 17.20 3.48 -1.18
N PRO A 67 17.28 4.45 -0.25
CA PRO A 67 16.15 5.33 0.06
C PRO A 67 15.52 6.00 -1.16
N GLN A 68 16.35 6.44 -2.12
CA GLN A 68 15.87 7.08 -3.35
C GLN A 68 15.09 6.15 -4.28
N ASP A 69 15.22 4.83 -4.14
CA ASP A 69 14.48 3.87 -4.98
C ASP A 69 13.08 3.58 -4.39
N VAL A 70 12.79 4.14 -3.20
CA VAL A 70 11.51 4.00 -2.50
C VAL A 70 10.67 5.27 -2.66
N HIS A 71 9.53 5.11 -3.31
CA HIS A 71 8.53 6.15 -3.52
C HIS A 71 7.33 5.95 -2.60
N ILE A 72 7.13 6.86 -1.66
CA ILE A 72 6.05 6.84 -0.68
C ILE A 72 4.91 7.71 -1.22
N LEU A 73 3.78 7.07 -1.50
CA LEU A 73 2.63 7.71 -2.12
C LEU A 73 1.51 7.89 -1.08
N PHE A 74 1.40 9.09 -0.52
CA PHE A 74 0.36 9.43 0.43
C PHE A 74 -0.94 9.82 -0.29
N ALA A 75 -2.00 9.01 -0.14
CA ALA A 75 -3.30 9.30 -0.73
C ALA A 75 -4.08 10.32 0.12
N ASP A 76 -3.95 11.62 -0.20
CA ASP A 76 -4.68 12.71 0.47
C ASP A 76 -6.04 12.94 -0.21
N THR A 77 -7.12 12.55 0.46
CA THR A 77 -8.48 12.74 -0.05
C THR A 77 -9.08 14.11 0.28
N ARG A 78 -8.37 14.94 1.05
CA ARG A 78 -8.86 16.18 1.67
C ARG A 78 -9.99 15.98 2.69
N LEU A 79 -10.26 14.73 3.10
CA LEU A 79 -11.25 14.38 4.13
C LEU A 79 -10.63 13.77 5.39
N GLU A 80 -9.30 13.78 5.48
CA GLU A 80 -8.58 13.18 6.59
C GLU A 80 -8.79 13.98 7.86
N LEU A 81 -8.91 13.28 8.99
CA LEU A 81 -8.96 13.92 10.30
C LEU A 81 -7.68 14.76 10.49
N PRO A 82 -7.78 16.03 10.91
CA PRO A 82 -6.62 16.92 10.97
C PRO A 82 -5.41 16.33 11.73
N PRO A 83 -5.58 15.65 12.89
CA PRO A 83 -4.45 15.02 13.57
C PRO A 83 -3.76 13.92 12.76
N LEU A 84 -4.52 13.11 12.02
CA LEU A 84 -3.98 12.05 11.17
C LEU A 84 -3.24 12.64 9.97
N TYR A 85 -3.80 13.67 9.34
CA TYR A 85 -3.15 14.38 8.24
C TYR A 85 -1.82 15.03 8.68
N ILE A 86 -1.83 15.73 9.81
CA ILE A 86 -0.62 16.37 10.36
C ILE A 86 0.46 15.32 10.63
N ASN A 87 0.10 14.19 11.24
CA ASN A 87 1.04 13.11 11.50
C ASN A 87 1.58 12.47 10.22
N ALA A 88 0.72 12.25 9.21
CA ALA A 88 1.15 11.76 7.91
C ALA A 88 2.15 12.71 7.26
N MET A 89 1.86 14.01 7.23
CA MET A 89 2.76 15.03 6.68
C MET A 89 4.09 15.10 7.43
N LYS A 90 4.08 15.00 8.76
CA LYS A 90 5.32 14.92 9.57
C LYS A 90 6.16 13.70 9.19
N LEU A 91 5.55 12.52 9.06
CA LEU A 91 6.26 11.29 8.68
C LEU A 91 6.84 11.39 7.26
N LEU A 92 6.10 11.96 6.31
CA LEU A 92 6.62 12.22 4.96
C LEU A 92 7.81 13.20 4.98
N GLY A 93 7.75 14.24 5.81
CA GLY A 93 8.88 15.16 6.01
C GLY A 93 10.12 14.43 6.52
N LEU A 94 9.96 13.66 7.61
CA LEU A 94 11.04 12.87 8.20
C LEU A 94 11.68 11.90 7.21
N LEU A 95 10.89 11.22 6.37
CA LEU A 95 11.41 10.27 5.38
C LEU A 95 12.08 11.01 4.21
N ARG A 96 11.55 12.16 3.79
CA ARG A 96 12.20 13.01 2.79
C ARG A 96 13.59 13.46 3.24
N ASP A 97 13.72 13.89 4.49
CA ASP A 97 15.01 14.31 5.07
C ASP A 97 16.03 13.15 5.13
N ARG A 98 15.55 11.91 5.03
CA ARG A 98 16.35 10.68 4.94
C ARG A 98 16.49 10.14 3.52
N CYS A 99 16.30 11.01 2.52
CA CYS A 99 16.45 10.72 1.09
C CYS A 99 15.40 9.78 0.47
N PHE A 100 14.28 9.51 1.16
CA PHE A 100 13.16 8.80 0.53
C PHE A 100 12.37 9.73 -0.38
N ASN A 101 11.86 9.21 -1.50
CA ASN A 101 10.95 9.95 -2.35
C ASN A 101 9.55 9.98 -1.71
N THR A 102 9.04 11.16 -1.37
CA THR A 102 7.69 11.30 -0.78
C THR A 102 6.80 12.15 -1.67
N GLN A 103 5.60 11.66 -1.96
CA GLN A 103 4.63 12.34 -2.82
C GLN A 103 3.26 12.36 -2.15
N VAL A 104 2.64 13.54 -2.13
CA VAL A 104 1.22 13.68 -1.79
C VAL A 104 0.41 13.50 -3.07
N VAL A 105 -0.41 12.46 -3.11
CA VAL A 105 -1.24 12.07 -4.24
C VAL A 105 -2.67 12.54 -3.99
N GLN A 106 -3.14 13.45 -4.84
CA GLN A 106 -4.46 14.07 -4.74
C GLN A 106 -5.23 13.95 -6.05
N ALA A 107 -6.55 13.90 -5.95
CA ALA A 107 -7.42 14.08 -7.11
C ALA A 107 -7.27 15.49 -7.71
N SER A 108 -7.53 15.59 -9.03
CA SER A 108 -7.76 16.87 -9.71
C SER A 108 -8.83 17.66 -8.97
N LEU A 109 -8.72 18.99 -8.97
CA LEU A 109 -9.59 19.88 -8.21
C LEU A 109 -11.07 19.54 -8.39
N ASP A 110 -11.48 19.32 -9.63
CA ASP A 110 -12.84 18.99 -10.04
C ASP A 110 -13.39 17.68 -9.48
N ASP A 111 -12.51 16.72 -9.18
CA ASP A 111 -12.89 15.40 -8.63
C ASP A 111 -12.75 15.36 -7.10
N ARG A 112 -12.27 16.44 -6.45
CA ARG A 112 -12.15 16.51 -4.99
C ARG A 112 -13.54 16.55 -4.36
N TYR A 113 -13.67 15.90 -3.20
CA TYR A 113 -14.96 15.61 -2.58
C TYR A 113 -15.92 16.81 -2.51
N LEU A 114 -15.48 17.93 -1.92
CA LEU A 114 -16.33 19.12 -1.75
C LEU A 114 -16.63 19.83 -3.07
N VAL A 115 -15.69 19.88 -4.01
CA VAL A 115 -15.90 20.47 -5.35
C VAL A 115 -16.88 19.62 -6.16
N TYR A 116 -16.73 18.29 -6.08
CA TYR A 116 -17.57 17.35 -6.81
C TYR A 116 -19.02 17.35 -6.31
N ILE A 117 -19.23 17.49 -4.99
CA ILE A 117 -20.58 17.57 -4.41
C ILE A 117 -21.16 18.98 -4.55
N LEU A 118 -20.50 19.98 -3.95
CA LEU A 118 -21.06 21.33 -3.84
C LEU A 118 -20.92 22.14 -5.14
N GLY A 119 -19.84 21.93 -5.88
CA GLY A 119 -19.59 22.63 -7.14
C GLY A 119 -20.28 21.98 -8.34
N ARG A 120 -20.29 20.65 -8.43
CA ARG A 120 -20.87 19.90 -9.56
C ARG A 120 -22.24 19.29 -9.29
N GLY A 121 -22.75 19.37 -8.06
CA GLY A 121 -24.09 18.88 -7.70
C GLY A 121 -24.24 17.36 -7.63
N VAL A 122 -23.12 16.61 -7.56
CA VAL A 122 -23.19 15.14 -7.51
C VAL A 122 -23.61 14.69 -6.10
N PRO A 123 -24.55 13.72 -5.97
CA PRO A 123 -24.97 13.27 -4.66
C PRO A 123 -23.80 12.69 -3.84
N PRO A 124 -23.83 12.88 -2.50
CA PRO A 124 -22.85 12.26 -1.61
C PRO A 124 -22.74 10.75 -1.82
N PRO A 125 -21.55 10.15 -1.64
CA PRO A 125 -21.37 8.73 -1.89
C PRO A 125 -22.21 7.90 -0.91
N SER A 126 -22.73 6.79 -1.40
CA SER A 126 -23.47 5.81 -0.62
C SER A 126 -22.83 4.42 -0.76
N ASN A 127 -23.34 3.43 -0.03
CA ASN A 127 -22.83 2.06 -0.15
C ASN A 127 -22.96 1.47 -1.57
N THR A 128 -23.97 1.91 -2.33
CA THR A 128 -24.23 1.50 -3.72
C THR A 128 -23.65 2.47 -4.74
N PHE A 129 -23.39 3.73 -4.35
CA PHE A 129 -22.84 4.77 -5.21
C PHE A 129 -21.50 5.30 -4.66
N ARG A 130 -20.46 4.45 -4.72
CA ARG A 130 -19.12 4.74 -4.15
C ARG A 130 -18.18 5.40 -5.16
N TRP A 131 -18.57 6.54 -5.71
CA TRP A 131 -17.71 7.27 -6.66
C TRP A 131 -16.40 7.77 -6.03
N CYS A 132 -16.40 8.05 -4.71
CA CYS A 132 -15.26 8.63 -4.00
C CYS A 132 -14.02 7.73 -4.03
N THR A 133 -14.15 6.40 -3.92
CA THR A 133 -13.01 5.49 -3.97
C THR A 133 -12.32 5.53 -5.34
N SER A 134 -13.10 5.47 -6.42
CA SER A 134 -12.56 5.51 -7.78
C SER A 134 -11.89 6.86 -8.05
N LYS A 135 -12.63 7.95 -7.89
CA LYS A 135 -12.17 9.30 -8.27
C LYS A 135 -11.10 9.87 -7.36
N ILE A 136 -11.22 9.64 -6.05
CA ILE A 136 -10.37 10.32 -5.06
C ILE A 136 -9.18 9.45 -4.64
N LYS A 137 -9.27 8.12 -4.73
CA LYS A 137 -8.18 7.21 -4.34
C LYS A 137 -7.53 6.49 -5.51
N ILE A 138 -8.31 5.77 -6.31
CA ILE A 138 -7.76 4.86 -7.34
C ILE A 138 -7.14 5.65 -8.50
N ILE A 139 -7.91 6.52 -9.15
CA ILE A 139 -7.44 7.29 -10.32
C ILE A 139 -6.16 8.11 -10.03
N PRO A 140 -6.09 8.92 -8.96
CA PRO A 140 -4.87 9.70 -8.71
C PRO A 140 -3.68 8.82 -8.33
N MET A 141 -3.89 7.70 -7.63
CA MET A 141 -2.83 6.73 -7.35
C MET A 141 -2.30 6.08 -8.62
N MET A 142 -3.18 5.67 -9.54
CA MET A 142 -2.78 5.11 -10.84
C MET A 142 -1.93 6.09 -11.63
N LYS A 143 -2.31 7.37 -11.69
CA LYS A 143 -1.53 8.42 -12.36
C LYS A 143 -0.13 8.61 -11.75
N ALA A 144 -0.03 8.58 -10.42
CA ALA A 144 1.26 8.65 -9.73
C ALA A 144 2.12 7.43 -10.07
N LEU A 145 1.55 6.22 -10.04
CA LEU A 145 2.24 5.00 -10.41
C LEU A 145 2.65 5.00 -11.90
N ASP A 146 1.82 5.54 -12.81
CA ASP A 146 2.15 5.65 -14.23
C ASP A 146 3.40 6.52 -14.42
N THR A 147 3.53 7.60 -13.65
CA THR A 147 4.71 8.49 -13.67
C THR A 147 5.96 7.77 -13.19
N LEU A 148 5.86 6.89 -12.18
CA LEU A 148 7.02 6.12 -11.72
C LEU A 148 7.47 5.07 -12.75
N ARG A 149 6.55 4.61 -13.59
CA ARG A 149 6.80 3.56 -14.59
C ARG A 149 7.48 4.09 -15.85
N THR A 150 7.36 5.37 -16.17
CA THR A 150 8.01 5.94 -17.37
C THR A 150 9.53 5.80 -17.35
N ASP A 151 10.10 5.72 -16.15
CA ASP A 151 11.54 5.65 -15.92
C ASP A 151 12.06 4.21 -15.78
N LEU A 152 11.21 3.20 -15.97
CA LEU A 152 11.58 1.79 -15.87
C LEU A 152 12.00 1.23 -17.23
N ALA A 153 13.03 0.39 -17.23
CA ALA A 153 13.41 -0.38 -18.40
C ALA A 153 12.34 -1.43 -18.75
N PRO A 154 12.28 -1.92 -20.00
CA PRO A 154 11.25 -2.87 -20.44
C PRO A 154 11.17 -4.18 -19.62
N HIS A 155 12.29 -4.60 -19.02
CA HIS A 155 12.40 -5.81 -18.21
C HIS A 155 12.21 -5.56 -16.71
N GLU A 156 12.12 -4.29 -16.30
CA GLU A 156 11.88 -3.90 -14.91
C GLU A 156 10.39 -3.78 -14.63
N LYS A 157 10.04 -3.98 -13.36
CA LYS A 157 8.69 -3.74 -12.83
C LYS A 157 8.75 -2.91 -11.56
N LEU A 158 7.70 -2.12 -11.35
CA LEU A 158 7.45 -1.45 -10.08
C LEU A 158 6.86 -2.46 -9.08
N LEU A 159 7.44 -2.53 -7.88
CA LEU A 159 6.83 -3.29 -6.78
C LEU A 159 5.98 -2.35 -5.92
N MET A 160 4.67 -2.52 -5.92
CA MET A 160 3.75 -1.73 -5.11
C MET A 160 3.48 -2.41 -3.76
N LEU A 161 3.82 -1.77 -2.65
CA LEU A 161 3.53 -2.24 -1.31
C LEU A 161 2.21 -1.70 -0.78
N THR A 162 1.38 -2.57 -0.20
CA THR A 162 0.09 -2.19 0.40
C THR A 162 -0.08 -2.74 1.81
N GLY A 163 -0.79 -1.98 2.66
CA GLY A 163 -1.10 -2.36 4.04
C GLY A 163 -2.32 -3.29 4.18
N VAL A 164 -2.50 -4.26 3.30
CA VAL A 164 -3.61 -5.24 3.41
C VAL A 164 -3.24 -6.30 4.44
N ARG A 165 -4.19 -6.65 5.33
CA ARG A 165 -4.03 -7.65 6.39
C ARG A 165 -5.27 -8.55 6.51
N VAL A 166 -5.07 -9.83 6.83
CA VAL A 166 -6.13 -10.81 7.13
C VAL A 166 -6.52 -10.67 8.60
N GLY A 167 -7.79 -10.91 8.93
CA GLY A 167 -8.30 -10.87 10.30
C GLY A 167 -8.86 -9.51 10.70
N GLU A 168 -9.10 -8.61 9.74
CA GLU A 168 -9.85 -7.38 10.01
C GLU A 168 -11.36 -7.62 10.11
N SER A 169 -11.90 -8.50 9.25
CA SER A 169 -13.28 -9.00 9.34
C SER A 169 -13.46 -10.19 8.41
N ALA A 170 -14.38 -11.10 8.75
CA ALA A 170 -14.69 -12.25 7.90
C ALA A 170 -15.04 -11.86 6.45
N ALA A 171 -15.80 -10.77 6.27
CA ALA A 171 -16.16 -10.26 4.95
C ALA A 171 -14.98 -9.62 4.18
N ARG A 172 -13.97 -9.07 4.88
CA ARG A 172 -12.74 -8.58 4.23
C ARG A 172 -11.83 -9.74 3.86
N ASP A 173 -11.72 -10.75 4.73
CA ASP A 173 -10.91 -11.94 4.49
C ASP A 173 -11.45 -12.75 3.28
N GLN A 174 -12.77 -12.90 3.16
CA GLN A 174 -13.39 -13.55 2.00
C GLN A 174 -13.18 -12.78 0.70
N ARG A 175 -13.12 -11.44 0.75
CA ARG A 175 -12.79 -10.62 -0.43
C ARG A 175 -11.32 -10.73 -0.80
N ILE A 176 -10.43 -10.75 0.19
CA ILE A 176 -8.99 -10.96 0.00
C ILE A 176 -8.75 -12.33 -0.67
N SER A 177 -9.40 -13.39 -0.20
CA SER A 177 -9.27 -14.73 -0.81
C SER A 177 -9.82 -14.79 -2.25
N THR A 178 -10.94 -14.11 -2.52
CA THR A 178 -11.53 -14.04 -3.87
C THR A 178 -10.71 -13.18 -4.83
N SER A 179 -9.99 -12.18 -4.34
CA SER A 179 -9.13 -11.33 -5.18
C SER A 179 -7.94 -12.11 -5.74
N CYS A 180 -7.43 -13.09 -4.99
CA CYS A 180 -6.37 -14.00 -5.45
C CYS A 180 -6.80 -14.99 -6.52
N SER A 181 -8.11 -15.19 -6.74
CA SER A 181 -8.59 -16.14 -7.75
C SER A 181 -9.06 -15.48 -9.05
N LYS A 182 -9.21 -14.15 -9.09
CA LYS A 182 -9.84 -13.43 -10.21
C LYS A 182 -8.89 -12.78 -11.20
N SER A 183 -7.71 -12.36 -10.77
CA SER A 183 -6.64 -12.02 -11.72
C SER A 183 -5.84 -13.29 -11.97
N LYS A 184 -5.31 -13.52 -13.17
CA LYS A 184 -4.38 -14.64 -13.44
C LYS A 184 -3.08 -14.56 -12.62
N ALA A 185 -3.01 -13.66 -11.63
CA ALA A 185 -1.99 -13.62 -10.61
C ALA A 185 -2.16 -14.83 -9.68
N GLU A 186 -1.30 -15.83 -9.86
CA GLU A 186 -1.04 -16.79 -8.80
C GLU A 186 -0.52 -16.02 -7.59
N CYS A 187 -1.25 -16.08 -6.47
CA CYS A 187 -0.76 -15.60 -5.19
C CYS A 187 0.33 -16.56 -4.70
N GLY A 188 1.56 -16.35 -5.17
CA GLY A 188 2.75 -17.07 -4.75
C GLY A 188 3.23 -16.68 -3.35
N GLN A 189 4.51 -16.93 -3.06
CA GLN A 189 5.11 -16.69 -1.75
C GLN A 189 4.82 -15.26 -1.23
N GLY A 190 4.04 -15.16 -0.15
CA GLY A 190 3.82 -13.91 0.57
C GLY A 190 2.77 -12.94 0.01
N TRP A 191 1.79 -13.39 -0.80
CA TRP A 191 0.75 -12.52 -1.39
C TRP A 191 1.30 -11.44 -2.33
N LEU A 192 2.12 -11.88 -3.29
CA LEU A 192 2.43 -11.13 -4.49
C LEU A 192 1.29 -11.30 -5.51
N GLN A 193 0.75 -10.19 -6.01
CA GLN A 193 -0.20 -10.14 -7.11
C GLN A 193 0.52 -9.64 -8.36
N ASN A 194 0.80 -10.56 -9.29
CA ASN A 194 1.40 -10.23 -10.57
C ASN A 194 0.40 -9.47 -11.46
N GLU A 195 0.90 -8.51 -12.24
CA GLU A 195 0.14 -7.79 -13.28
C GLU A 195 -1.07 -7.02 -12.73
N THR A 196 -0.93 -6.41 -11.55
CA THR A 196 -2.00 -5.56 -10.98
C THR A 196 -2.26 -4.33 -11.85
N ALA A 197 -1.20 -3.82 -12.48
CA ALA A 197 -1.22 -2.77 -13.48
C ALA A 197 -0.08 -3.02 -14.48
N PRO A 198 -0.02 -2.33 -15.64
CA PRO A 198 1.08 -2.47 -16.60
C PRO A 198 2.43 -2.28 -15.90
N GLN A 199 3.33 -3.27 -16.01
CA GLN A 199 4.65 -3.29 -15.36
C GLN A 199 4.63 -3.04 -13.84
N THR A 200 3.54 -3.39 -13.13
CA THR A 200 3.45 -3.27 -11.67
C THR A 200 2.89 -4.54 -11.05
N ASP A 201 3.61 -5.06 -10.06
CA ASP A 201 3.16 -6.16 -9.21
C ASP A 201 2.92 -5.62 -7.80
N THR A 202 1.90 -6.14 -7.11
CA THR A 202 1.50 -5.66 -5.77
C THR A 202 1.85 -6.67 -4.71
N TYR A 203 2.51 -6.25 -3.63
CA TYR A 203 2.87 -7.11 -2.50
C TYR A 203 2.27 -6.57 -1.19
N ALA A 204 1.77 -7.48 -0.36
CA ALA A 204 1.16 -7.16 0.94
C ALA A 204 2.01 -7.73 2.10
N PRO A 205 3.01 -6.97 2.59
CA PRO A 205 4.02 -7.48 3.52
C PRO A 205 3.50 -7.91 4.90
N ILE A 206 2.32 -7.43 5.29
CA ILE A 206 1.69 -7.69 6.60
C ILE A 206 0.47 -8.61 6.50
N LEU A 207 0.30 -9.26 5.35
CA LEU A 207 -0.80 -10.17 5.08
C LEU A 207 -0.66 -11.61 5.61
N PRO A 208 0.53 -12.15 5.97
CA PRO A 208 0.60 -13.46 6.61
C PRO A 208 -0.37 -13.53 7.80
N LYS A 209 -1.07 -14.67 7.94
CA LYS A 209 -1.94 -14.88 9.10
C LYS A 209 -1.16 -14.50 10.35
N ASN A 210 -1.79 -13.67 11.17
CA ASN A 210 -1.37 -13.36 12.54
C ASN A 210 -0.40 -12.18 12.77
N TRP A 211 -0.34 -11.19 11.87
CA TRP A 211 0.13 -9.85 12.27
C TRP A 211 -0.87 -9.24 13.26
N VAL A 212 -0.51 -9.18 14.55
CA VAL A 212 -1.22 -8.43 15.61
C VAL A 212 -0.30 -7.36 16.17
#